data_AF-A0A939USF3-F1
#
_entry.id   AF-A0A939USF3-F1
#
_cell.length_a   1.000
_cell.length_b   1.000
_cell.length_c   1.000
_cell.angle_alpha   90.00
_cell.angle_beta   90.00
_cell.angle_gamma   90.00
#
_symmetry.space_group_name_H-M   'P 1'
#
loop_
_entity.id
_entity.type
_entity.pdbx_description
1 polymer ?
#
loop_
_entity_poly.entity_id
_entity_poly.type
_entity_poly.pdbx_seq_one_letter_code
_entity_poly.pdbx_strand_id
1 'polypeptide(L)'
;MTKTIPAALVLLMAVTLSVCAAEVSKKEMRDASAWRRAHFAWPRAAAEAPASGTRRLTGLFVHANHDPVFLNERGGEPLRIKDREYRTGIYAHAASDVEAFLPEDSVRLTAEVGLDARSGGGSVVFVITDSHGAELYRSPLCRQGMEPVPVDIPLPAADSIHLMVTDGGDDIACDQSDWGDIAVYDSRGTAVFLGELGLLKNTAFLPPRSFSDTPFFFRYGDSSSDELLPGWEYSVTTEKADRSRTRTTQIYRDPGTGLEVRCERVDYAGFPITEWVLWFKNNGRRNTPVLSDVRCLDVRAPGPGPFLLHHAAGAAVTPADYRPMTTLLKEGEPFSVFPATGRCTGSDWPYFNLETGDGGGLIAVIGWPGQWRCDFVSEGGRARISGGYEMAAFTLYPGEEVRTPLSVAMNYSGDWERAQNIWRSFMLSYGMPENAAPMHVASSSLWYGEMTRADADSQKLFIDRYAEEGFRLKYWWMDAGWYPCGGEWARTGTWEPDKDRFPEGLGEVSRHAHEKGSGLIVWFE
;
A
#
# COMPACT_ATOMS: atom_id res chain seq x y z
N MET A 1 31.77 -36.54 -36.34
CA MET A 1 30.81 -35.97 -37.31
C MET A 1 30.31 -34.64 -36.77
N THR A 2 30.98 -33.56 -37.14
CA THR A 2 30.65 -32.17 -36.81
C THR A 2 29.39 -31.78 -37.57
N LYS A 3 28.25 -31.66 -36.87
CA LYS A 3 27.02 -31.07 -37.43
C LYS A 3 27.20 -29.56 -37.42
N THR A 4 27.62 -29.00 -38.54
CA THR A 4 27.54 -27.57 -38.83
C THR A 4 26.07 -27.15 -38.81
N ILE A 5 25.71 -26.28 -37.87
CA ILE A 5 24.42 -25.58 -37.89
C ILE A 5 24.43 -24.72 -39.17
N PRO A 6 23.44 -24.85 -40.08
CA PRO A 6 23.45 -24.09 -41.32
C PRO A 6 23.34 -22.60 -41.00
N ALA A 7 24.15 -21.76 -41.67
CA ALA A 7 24.19 -20.31 -41.46
C ALA A 7 22.82 -19.63 -41.60
N ALA A 8 21.89 -20.24 -42.33
CA ALA A 8 20.49 -19.81 -42.43
C ALA A 8 19.74 -19.87 -41.09
N LEU A 9 20.06 -20.82 -40.19
CA LEU A 9 19.44 -20.93 -38.87
C LEU A 9 19.98 -19.88 -37.88
N VAL A 10 21.26 -19.53 -38.02
CA VAL A 10 21.90 -18.43 -37.25
C VAL A 10 21.35 -17.08 -37.68
N LEU A 11 21.12 -16.88 -38.99
CA LEU A 11 20.50 -15.67 -39.51
C LEU A 11 19.01 -15.58 -39.11
N LEU A 12 18.28 -16.70 -39.09
CA LEU A 12 16.90 -16.72 -38.62
C LEU A 12 16.82 -16.47 -37.10
N MET A 13 17.78 -16.96 -36.30
CA MET A 13 17.91 -16.62 -34.87
C MET A 13 18.32 -15.16 -34.64
N ALA A 14 19.18 -14.57 -35.47
CA ALA A 14 19.54 -13.15 -35.35
C ALA A 14 18.40 -12.20 -35.78
N VAL A 15 17.61 -12.61 -36.78
CA VAL A 15 16.41 -11.87 -37.23
C VAL A 15 15.21 -12.08 -36.27
N THR A 16 15.14 -13.21 -35.55
CA THR A 16 14.13 -13.43 -34.50
C THR A 16 14.57 -12.94 -33.11
N LEU A 17 15.86 -12.72 -32.86
CA LEU A 17 16.34 -11.98 -31.68
C LEU A 17 16.25 -10.46 -31.86
N SER A 18 15.90 -10.00 -33.08
CA SER A 18 15.41 -8.64 -33.33
C SER A 18 13.88 -8.54 -33.11
N VAL A 19 13.27 -9.47 -32.35
CA VAL A 19 11.97 -9.23 -31.72
C VAL A 19 12.11 -7.94 -30.93
N CYS A 20 11.45 -6.90 -31.46
CA CYS A 20 11.60 -5.51 -31.10
C CYS A 20 11.63 -5.35 -29.58
N ALA A 21 12.80 -5.08 -29.00
CA ALA A 21 12.85 -4.40 -27.72
C ALA A 21 11.99 -3.14 -27.89
N ALA A 22 11.03 -2.91 -26.99
CA ALA A 22 10.14 -1.77 -27.12
C ALA A 22 10.97 -0.48 -27.05
N GLU A 23 11.24 0.14 -28.20
CA GLU A 23 12.03 1.36 -28.26
C GLU A 23 11.19 2.56 -27.87
N VAL A 24 11.76 3.42 -27.02
CA VAL A 24 11.14 4.69 -26.64
C VAL A 24 11.18 5.65 -27.82
N SER A 25 10.01 6.15 -28.22
CA SER A 25 9.91 7.07 -29.34
C SER A 25 10.26 8.51 -28.94
N LYS A 26 10.71 9.31 -29.91
CA LYS A 26 10.90 10.75 -29.72
C LYS A 26 9.60 11.47 -29.36
N LYS A 27 8.44 10.94 -29.77
CA LYS A 27 7.12 11.47 -29.42
C LYS A 27 6.88 11.29 -27.92
N GLU A 28 7.05 10.08 -27.39
CA GLU A 28 6.88 9.80 -25.96
C GLU A 28 7.78 10.66 -25.07
N MET A 29 9.04 10.87 -25.48
CA MET A 29 9.94 11.78 -24.74
C MET A 29 9.45 13.23 -24.73
N ARG A 30 8.86 13.71 -25.83
CA ARG A 30 8.27 15.06 -25.91
C ARG A 30 6.99 15.16 -25.08
N ASP A 31 6.14 14.16 -25.15
CA ASP A 31 4.86 14.12 -24.43
C ASP A 31 5.11 14.06 -22.92
N ALA A 32 6.04 13.20 -22.47
CA ALA A 32 6.49 13.17 -21.08
C ALA A 32 7.04 14.54 -20.62
N SER A 33 7.80 15.22 -21.48
CA SER A 33 8.32 16.56 -21.18
C SER A 33 7.22 17.62 -21.08
N ALA A 34 6.19 17.54 -21.93
CA ALA A 34 5.04 18.43 -21.88
C ALA A 34 4.20 18.17 -20.62
N TRP A 35 3.90 16.90 -20.34
CA TRP A 35 3.20 16.46 -19.15
C TRP A 35 3.92 16.91 -17.87
N ARG A 36 5.25 16.77 -17.79
CA ARG A 36 6.05 17.28 -16.65
C ARG A 36 5.92 18.78 -16.46
N ARG A 37 5.99 19.57 -17.53
CA ARG A 37 5.83 21.03 -17.44
C ARG A 37 4.46 21.42 -16.90
N ALA A 38 3.43 20.64 -17.19
CA ALA A 38 2.06 20.88 -16.71
C ALA A 38 1.82 20.45 -15.25
N HIS A 39 2.58 19.47 -14.75
CA HIS A 39 2.38 18.92 -13.40
C HIS A 39 3.42 19.35 -12.37
N PHE A 40 4.51 19.99 -12.79
CA PHE A 40 5.55 20.51 -11.90
C PHE A 40 5.75 22.02 -12.11
N ALA A 41 4.72 22.73 -12.54
CA ALA A 41 4.77 24.19 -12.64
C ALA A 41 4.68 24.81 -11.24
N TRP A 42 5.12 26.06 -11.11
CA TRP A 42 4.79 26.84 -9.91
C TRP A 42 3.26 27.02 -9.85
N PRO A 43 2.59 26.57 -8.77
CA PRO A 43 1.15 26.71 -8.63
C PRO A 43 0.77 28.19 -8.65
N ARG A 44 -0.12 28.56 -9.56
CA ARG A 44 -0.74 29.89 -9.59
C ARG A 44 -1.96 29.88 -8.69
N ALA A 45 -2.29 31.03 -8.09
CA ALA A 45 -3.57 31.18 -7.39
C ALA A 45 -4.71 30.77 -8.33
N ALA A 46 -5.54 29.83 -7.90
CA ALA A 46 -6.63 29.32 -8.72
C ALA A 46 -7.60 30.45 -9.10
N ALA A 47 -8.06 30.46 -10.36
CA ALA A 47 -9.26 31.20 -10.72
C ALA A 47 -10.46 30.47 -10.11
N GLU A 48 -11.02 31.06 -9.04
CA GLU A 48 -12.18 30.56 -8.28
C GLU A 48 -12.14 29.05 -8.00
N ALA A 49 -11.59 28.69 -6.84
CA ALA A 49 -11.86 27.37 -6.26
C ALA A 49 -13.39 27.17 -6.25
N PRO A 50 -13.92 26.00 -6.68
CA PRO A 50 -15.29 25.65 -6.36
C PRO A 50 -15.44 25.85 -4.85
N ALA A 51 -16.51 26.53 -4.43
CA ALA A 51 -16.76 26.79 -3.02
C ALA A 51 -16.47 25.50 -2.24
N SER A 52 -15.44 25.53 -1.40
CA SER A 52 -15.15 24.46 -0.46
C SER A 52 -16.26 24.48 0.58
N GLY A 53 -17.45 24.03 0.20
CA GLY A 53 -18.31 23.39 1.17
C GLY A 53 -17.49 22.21 1.65
N THR A 54 -16.87 22.32 2.82
CA THR A 54 -16.43 21.18 3.61
C THR A 54 -17.65 20.29 3.76
N ARG A 55 -17.81 19.34 2.83
CA ARG A 55 -18.78 18.28 3.02
C ARG A 55 -18.21 17.44 4.16
N ARG A 56 -18.65 17.73 5.38
CA ARG A 56 -18.33 16.92 6.55
C ARG A 56 -18.76 15.50 6.21
N LEU A 57 -17.81 14.59 6.27
CA LEU A 57 -18.07 13.17 5.98
C LEU A 57 -18.98 12.63 7.08
N THR A 58 -19.94 11.79 6.71
CA THR A 58 -20.77 11.04 7.67
C THR A 58 -20.91 9.64 7.13
N GLY A 59 -20.52 8.64 7.92
CA GLY A 59 -20.40 7.25 7.47
C GLY A 59 -19.32 6.48 8.20
N LEU A 60 -19.21 5.19 7.88
CA LEU A 60 -18.26 4.27 8.52
C LEU A 60 -17.09 3.93 7.59
N PHE A 61 -15.86 4.10 8.05
CA PHE A 61 -14.65 3.70 7.33
C PHE A 61 -13.94 2.56 8.06
N VAL A 62 -13.49 1.55 7.32
CA VAL A 62 -12.85 0.36 7.90
C VAL A 62 -11.34 0.48 7.71
N HIS A 63 -10.61 0.76 8.79
CA HIS A 63 -9.15 0.86 8.79
C HIS A 63 -8.49 -0.51 8.84
N ALA A 64 -9.05 -1.40 9.66
CA ALA A 64 -8.56 -2.77 9.80
C ALA A 64 -9.72 -3.70 10.16
N ASN A 65 -9.70 -4.91 9.62
CA ASN A 65 -10.56 -6.00 10.07
C ASN A 65 -9.98 -7.33 9.59
N HIS A 66 -10.15 -8.40 10.36
CA HIS A 66 -9.70 -9.74 9.92
C HIS A 66 -10.56 -10.29 8.77
N ASP A 67 -11.86 -9.98 8.78
CA ASP A 67 -12.87 -10.40 7.79
C ASP A 67 -13.57 -9.18 7.16
N PRO A 68 -14.55 -9.33 6.25
CA PRO A 68 -15.39 -8.20 5.84
C PRO A 68 -16.22 -7.65 7.01
N VAL A 69 -16.33 -6.33 7.12
CA VAL A 69 -17.30 -5.66 7.99
C VAL A 69 -18.66 -5.68 7.31
N PHE A 70 -19.69 -6.10 8.04
CA PHE A 70 -21.07 -6.08 7.55
C PHE A 70 -21.91 -5.15 8.41
N LEU A 71 -22.84 -4.43 7.79
CA LEU A 71 -23.79 -3.58 8.49
C LEU A 71 -25.10 -4.34 8.65
N ASN A 72 -25.64 -4.34 9.86
CA ASN A 72 -26.97 -4.84 10.21
C ASN A 72 -27.20 -6.35 10.02
N GLU A 73 -26.25 -7.09 9.47
CA GLU A 73 -26.38 -8.52 9.21
C GLU A 73 -25.03 -9.26 9.29
N ARG A 74 -25.14 -10.58 9.42
CA ARG A 74 -24.05 -11.54 9.21
C ARG A 74 -24.60 -12.74 8.45
N GLY A 75 -24.10 -12.94 7.23
CA GLY A 75 -24.55 -14.05 6.37
C GLY A 75 -26.02 -13.97 5.96
N GLY A 76 -26.57 -12.76 5.81
CA GLY A 76 -27.97 -12.51 5.44
C GLY A 76 -28.98 -12.58 6.59
N GLU A 77 -28.52 -12.77 7.83
CA GLU A 77 -29.35 -12.84 9.03
C GLU A 77 -28.97 -11.69 9.99
N PRO A 78 -29.89 -11.22 10.86
CA PRO A 78 -29.59 -10.18 11.85
C PRO A 78 -28.37 -10.48 12.72
N LEU A 79 -27.75 -9.44 13.27
CA LEU A 79 -26.71 -9.57 14.28
C LEU A 79 -27.30 -10.20 15.55
N ARG A 80 -26.51 -10.96 16.30
CA ARG A 80 -27.06 -11.68 17.46
C ARG A 80 -26.02 -11.86 18.54
N ILE A 81 -26.25 -11.27 19.71
CA ILE A 81 -25.43 -11.50 20.90
C ILE A 81 -26.25 -12.37 21.86
N LYS A 82 -25.73 -13.56 22.17
CA LYS A 82 -26.45 -14.60 22.94
C LYS A 82 -27.84 -14.91 22.32
N ASP A 83 -28.92 -14.50 22.97
CA ASP A 83 -30.31 -14.70 22.59
C ASP A 83 -30.99 -13.43 22.05
N ARG A 84 -30.29 -12.30 22.01
CA ARG A 84 -30.82 -11.02 21.51
C ARG A 84 -30.41 -10.76 20.07
N GLU A 85 -31.39 -10.42 19.24
CA GLU A 85 -31.19 -10.06 17.84
C GLU A 85 -31.21 -8.55 17.65
N TYR A 86 -30.29 -8.04 16.84
CA TYR A 86 -30.17 -6.63 16.48
C TYR A 86 -30.35 -6.47 14.98
N ARG A 87 -31.29 -5.61 14.59
CA ARG A 87 -31.56 -5.25 13.19
C ARG A 87 -30.72 -4.08 12.71
N THR A 88 -30.09 -3.37 13.65
CA THR A 88 -29.14 -2.31 13.35
C THR A 88 -27.84 -2.59 14.07
N GLY A 89 -26.70 -2.36 13.41
CA GLY A 89 -25.40 -2.55 14.05
C GLY A 89 -24.26 -2.80 13.08
N ILE A 90 -23.11 -3.17 13.63
CA ILE A 90 -21.87 -3.43 12.88
C ILE A 90 -21.32 -4.79 13.31
N TYR A 91 -21.13 -5.69 12.36
CA TYR A 91 -20.35 -6.92 12.53
C TYR A 91 -18.88 -6.66 12.20
N ALA A 92 -17.98 -7.08 13.09
CA ALA A 92 -16.53 -7.00 12.88
C ALA A 92 -15.79 -8.20 13.50
N HIS A 93 -14.63 -8.58 12.97
CA HIS A 93 -13.82 -9.67 13.48
C HIS A 93 -12.51 -9.13 14.04
N ALA A 94 -12.16 -9.46 15.29
CA ALA A 94 -10.94 -8.95 15.90
C ALA A 94 -9.67 -9.44 15.15
N ALA A 95 -8.58 -8.67 15.10
CA ALA A 95 -8.53 -7.25 15.47
C ALA A 95 -9.22 -6.39 14.40
N SER A 96 -10.02 -5.42 14.83
CA SER A 96 -10.72 -4.49 13.93
C SER A 96 -10.63 -3.04 14.41
N ASP A 97 -10.68 -2.12 13.46
CA ASP A 97 -10.80 -0.68 13.65
C ASP A 97 -11.73 -0.09 12.59
N VAL A 98 -12.89 0.40 13.03
CA VAL A 98 -13.87 1.09 12.20
C VAL A 98 -14.00 2.54 12.70
N GLU A 99 -13.58 3.51 11.89
CA GLU A 99 -13.78 4.93 12.17
C GLU A 99 -15.19 5.37 11.76
N ALA A 100 -15.94 5.90 12.71
CA ALA A 100 -17.25 6.47 12.49
C ALA A 100 -17.16 7.99 12.37
N PHE A 101 -17.39 8.52 11.18
CA PHE A 101 -17.55 9.96 10.96
C PHE A 101 -18.95 10.38 11.37
N LEU A 102 -19.02 11.23 12.39
CA LEU A 102 -20.23 11.48 13.15
C LEU A 102 -21.10 12.58 12.50
N PRO A 103 -22.44 12.47 12.60
CA PRO A 103 -23.33 13.61 12.34
C PRO A 103 -22.98 14.81 13.22
N GLU A 104 -23.30 16.02 12.74
CA GLU A 104 -23.08 17.23 13.54
C GLU A 104 -23.81 17.19 14.87
N ASP A 105 -23.22 17.84 15.88
CA ASP A 105 -23.75 17.94 17.24
C ASP A 105 -23.97 16.60 17.96
N SER A 106 -23.31 15.52 17.53
CA SER A 106 -23.29 14.24 18.27
C SER A 106 -22.62 14.41 19.64
N VAL A 107 -23.34 14.12 20.72
CA VAL A 107 -22.89 14.34 22.12
C VAL A 107 -22.91 13.08 22.99
N ARG A 108 -23.49 11.98 22.52
CA ARG A 108 -23.60 10.73 23.28
C ARG A 108 -23.67 9.54 22.33
N LEU A 109 -23.09 8.41 22.74
CA LEU A 109 -23.15 7.14 22.03
C LEU A 109 -23.72 6.05 22.95
N THR A 110 -24.60 5.22 22.41
CA THR A 110 -25.05 3.98 23.07
C THR A 110 -24.89 2.78 22.16
N ALA A 111 -24.66 1.59 22.73
CA ALA A 111 -24.65 0.32 22.01
C ALA A 111 -24.86 -0.85 22.99
N GLU A 112 -25.11 -2.06 22.48
CA GLU A 112 -24.89 -3.31 23.18
C GLU A 112 -23.82 -4.12 22.45
N VAL A 113 -22.72 -4.47 23.11
CA VAL A 113 -21.56 -5.13 22.48
C VAL A 113 -21.34 -6.54 23.00
N GLY A 114 -20.86 -7.44 22.14
CA GLY A 114 -20.57 -8.83 22.52
C GLY A 114 -20.13 -9.71 21.34
N LEU A 115 -19.77 -10.96 21.62
CA LEU A 115 -19.52 -11.93 20.55
C LEU A 115 -20.82 -12.29 19.84
N ASP A 116 -20.74 -12.41 18.53
CA ASP A 116 -21.82 -12.97 17.73
C ASP A 116 -22.10 -14.40 18.23
N ALA A 117 -23.38 -14.72 18.44
CA ALA A 117 -23.86 -15.96 19.03
C ALA A 117 -23.49 -17.19 18.19
N ARG A 118 -23.18 -16.99 16.90
CA ARG A 118 -22.75 -18.03 15.95
C ARG A 118 -21.23 -18.13 15.85
N SER A 119 -20.48 -17.46 16.73
CA SER A 119 -19.03 -17.62 16.86
C SER A 119 -18.65 -19.05 17.32
N GLY A 120 -17.37 -19.39 17.19
CA GLY A 120 -16.80 -20.68 17.61
C GLY A 120 -16.13 -20.68 18.98
N GLY A 121 -16.40 -19.69 19.84
CA GLY A 121 -15.87 -19.63 21.21
C GLY A 121 -14.71 -18.67 21.46
N GLY A 122 -14.59 -17.59 20.66
CA GLY A 122 -13.55 -16.57 20.82
C GLY A 122 -13.72 -15.67 22.05
N SER A 123 -12.85 -14.68 22.17
CA SER A 123 -12.88 -13.70 23.25
C SER A 123 -12.40 -12.32 22.79
N VAL A 124 -13.19 -11.27 23.07
CA VAL A 124 -12.90 -9.92 22.55
C VAL A 124 -13.07 -8.84 23.60
N VAL A 125 -12.39 -7.72 23.39
CA VAL A 125 -12.59 -6.46 24.12
C VAL A 125 -12.93 -5.34 23.14
N PHE A 126 -14.01 -4.61 23.44
CA PHE A 126 -14.44 -3.45 22.67
C PHE A 126 -13.80 -2.20 23.24
N VAL A 127 -13.24 -1.37 22.37
CA VAL A 127 -12.60 -0.10 22.74
C VAL A 127 -13.15 1.00 21.86
N ILE A 128 -13.48 2.14 22.45
CA ILE A 128 -13.82 3.36 21.71
C ILE A 128 -12.77 4.41 22.03
N THR A 129 -12.18 5.01 21.00
CA THR A 129 -11.28 6.16 21.15
C THR A 129 -11.78 7.36 20.36
N ASP A 130 -11.31 8.55 20.72
CA ASP A 130 -11.39 9.70 19.82
C ASP A 130 -10.44 9.53 18.62
N SER A 131 -10.50 10.47 17.67
CA SER A 131 -9.64 10.50 16.48
C SER A 131 -8.16 10.77 16.78
N HIS A 132 -7.80 11.04 18.03
CA HIS A 132 -6.43 11.23 18.50
C HIS A 132 -5.92 10.03 19.32
N GLY A 133 -6.72 8.98 19.46
CA GLY A 133 -6.38 7.75 20.18
C GLY A 133 -6.60 7.83 21.69
N ALA A 134 -7.27 8.85 22.22
CA ALA A 134 -7.65 8.88 23.63
C ALA A 134 -8.84 7.94 23.88
N GLU A 135 -8.69 7.01 24.84
CA GLU A 135 -9.72 6.04 25.18
C GLU A 135 -10.93 6.71 25.84
N LEU A 136 -12.11 6.54 25.22
CA LEU A 136 -13.40 7.00 25.71
C LEU A 136 -14.16 5.87 26.44
N TYR A 137 -13.94 4.62 26.02
CA TYR A 137 -14.59 3.44 26.59
C TYR A 137 -13.76 2.18 26.37
N ARG A 138 -13.87 1.25 27.32
CA ARG A 138 -13.38 -0.13 27.21
C ARG A 138 -14.35 -1.08 27.88
N SER A 139 -14.78 -2.12 27.17
CA SER A 139 -15.63 -3.16 27.76
C SER A 139 -14.83 -4.10 28.68
N PRO A 140 -15.50 -4.82 29.59
CA PRO A 140 -14.97 -6.08 30.11
C PRO A 140 -14.73 -7.08 28.97
N LEU A 141 -13.98 -8.15 29.26
CA LEU A 141 -13.76 -9.26 28.35
C LEU A 141 -15.09 -9.96 28.02
N CYS A 142 -15.45 -9.96 26.74
CA CYS A 142 -16.64 -10.61 26.22
C CYS A 142 -16.30 -12.01 25.70
N ARG A 143 -17.15 -12.99 26.01
CA ARG A 143 -17.07 -14.37 25.49
C ARG A 143 -18.41 -14.81 24.94
N GLN A 144 -18.40 -15.82 24.08
CA GLN A 144 -19.62 -16.39 23.53
C GLN A 144 -20.59 -16.84 24.65
N GLY A 145 -21.86 -16.48 24.50
CA GLY A 145 -22.93 -16.84 25.44
C GLY A 145 -23.07 -15.92 26.65
N MET A 146 -22.18 -14.92 26.82
CA MET A 146 -22.37 -13.85 27.81
C MET A 146 -23.52 -12.91 27.42
N GLU A 147 -24.12 -12.27 28.41
CA GLU A 147 -25.08 -11.18 28.14
C GLU A 147 -24.38 -10.03 27.39
N PRO A 148 -25.11 -9.33 26.49
CA PRO A 148 -24.58 -8.13 25.84
C PRO A 148 -24.15 -7.09 26.87
N VAL A 149 -23.02 -6.44 26.64
CA VAL A 149 -22.50 -5.39 27.51
C VAL A 149 -23.03 -4.04 27.03
N PRO A 150 -23.77 -3.29 27.87
CA PRO A 150 -24.26 -1.98 27.49
C PRO A 150 -23.11 -0.96 27.46
N VAL A 151 -23.10 -0.14 26.41
CA VAL A 151 -22.24 1.03 26.24
C VAL A 151 -23.12 2.27 26.30
N ASP A 152 -22.71 3.24 27.11
CA ASP A 152 -23.38 4.53 27.24
C ASP A 152 -22.35 5.58 27.65
N ILE A 153 -21.89 6.37 26.69
CA ILE A 153 -20.80 7.34 26.91
C ILE A 153 -21.13 8.73 26.36
N PRO A 154 -20.67 9.80 27.01
CA PRO A 154 -20.62 11.11 26.37
C PRO A 154 -19.60 11.10 25.24
N LEU A 155 -19.89 11.83 24.17
CA LEU A 155 -18.94 12.06 23.09
C LEU A 155 -18.30 13.46 23.24
N PRO A 156 -16.97 13.58 23.05
CA PRO A 156 -16.35 14.89 22.93
C PRO A 156 -16.83 15.58 21.64
N ALA A 157 -16.61 16.89 21.55
CA ALA A 157 -16.76 17.59 20.28
C ALA A 157 -15.70 17.07 19.30
N ALA A 158 -16.08 16.12 18.45
CA ALA A 158 -15.20 15.45 17.51
C ALA A 158 -15.92 15.23 16.17
N ASP A 159 -15.12 15.13 15.09
CA ASP A 159 -15.60 14.78 13.76
C ASP A 159 -15.77 13.26 13.57
N SER A 160 -14.98 12.48 14.30
CA SER A 160 -14.99 11.02 14.22
C SER A 160 -14.54 10.36 15.53
N ILE A 161 -14.85 9.08 15.65
CA ILE A 161 -14.38 8.18 16.71
C ILE A 161 -13.96 6.85 16.11
N HIS A 162 -13.07 6.12 16.77
CA HIS A 162 -12.69 4.76 16.38
C HIS A 162 -13.45 3.73 17.20
N LEU A 163 -14.04 2.75 16.52
CA LEU A 163 -14.74 1.60 17.07
C LEU A 163 -13.84 0.38 16.88
N MET A 164 -13.13 0.00 17.92
CA MET A 164 -12.11 -1.05 17.86
C MET A 164 -12.56 -2.32 18.57
N VAL A 165 -12.16 -3.47 18.02
CA VAL A 165 -12.31 -4.77 18.66
C VAL A 165 -10.94 -5.42 18.72
N THR A 166 -10.46 -5.72 19.92
CA THR A 166 -9.20 -6.43 20.15
C THR A 166 -9.48 -7.87 20.56
N ASP A 167 -8.48 -8.75 20.39
CA ASP A 167 -8.52 -10.07 21.02
C ASP A 167 -8.55 -9.95 22.56
N GLY A 168 -8.94 -11.03 23.22
CA GLY A 168 -8.97 -11.14 24.68
C GLY A 168 -7.68 -11.64 25.32
N GLY A 169 -6.58 -11.66 24.57
CA GLY A 169 -5.27 -12.16 24.99
C GLY A 169 -5.02 -13.63 24.67
N ASP A 170 -5.88 -14.25 23.85
CA ASP A 170 -5.84 -15.68 23.48
C ASP A 170 -5.90 -15.93 21.97
N ASP A 171 -5.26 -15.04 21.19
CA ASP A 171 -5.31 -14.98 19.73
C ASP A 171 -6.68 -14.59 19.15
N ILE A 172 -6.82 -14.56 17.83
CA ILE A 172 -8.04 -14.05 17.15
C ILE A 172 -9.04 -15.15 16.79
N ALA A 173 -8.80 -16.41 17.16
CA ALA A 173 -9.61 -17.53 16.71
C ALA A 173 -11.08 -17.37 17.16
N CYS A 174 -11.98 -17.26 16.17
CA CYS A 174 -13.42 -17.12 16.39
C CYS A 174 -13.86 -15.83 17.10
N ASP A 175 -13.07 -14.76 17.00
CA ASP A 175 -13.34 -13.43 17.57
C ASP A 175 -14.32 -12.61 16.71
N GLN A 176 -15.47 -13.20 16.46
CA GLN A 176 -16.53 -12.65 15.63
C GLN A 176 -17.48 -11.88 16.53
N SER A 177 -17.59 -10.56 16.30
CA SER A 177 -18.15 -9.62 17.26
C SER A 177 -19.21 -8.72 16.64
N ASP A 178 -20.15 -8.28 17.48
CA ASP A 178 -21.28 -7.44 17.10
C ASP A 178 -21.32 -6.16 17.95
N TRP A 179 -21.46 -5.01 17.28
CA TRP A 179 -21.93 -3.75 17.86
C TRP A 179 -23.44 -3.63 17.59
N GLY A 180 -24.27 -4.12 18.52
CA GLY A 180 -25.74 -4.12 18.40
C GLY A 180 -26.36 -2.77 18.75
N ASP A 181 -27.34 -2.33 17.94
CA ASP A 181 -28.09 -1.07 18.09
C ASP A 181 -27.22 0.16 18.42
N ILE A 182 -26.02 0.20 17.83
CA ILE A 182 -25.09 1.31 18.03
C ILE A 182 -25.65 2.60 17.44
N ALA A 183 -25.83 3.60 18.28
CA ALA A 183 -26.45 4.87 17.94
C ALA A 183 -25.73 6.05 18.57
N VAL A 184 -25.71 7.17 17.86
CA VAL A 184 -25.27 8.48 18.38
C VAL A 184 -26.44 9.43 18.50
N TYR A 185 -26.40 10.30 19.50
CA TYR A 185 -27.46 11.24 19.82
C TYR A 185 -26.98 12.67 19.68
N ASP A 186 -27.77 13.52 19.02
CA ASP A 186 -27.55 14.95 19.01
C ASP A 186 -27.91 15.60 20.37
N SER A 187 -27.56 16.88 20.55
CA SER A 187 -27.89 17.64 21.77
C SER A 187 -29.39 17.75 22.08
N ARG A 188 -30.27 17.40 21.13
CA ARG A 188 -31.74 17.37 21.27
C ARG A 188 -32.28 15.97 21.55
N GLY A 189 -31.42 14.95 21.57
CA GLY A 189 -31.78 13.55 21.80
C GLY A 189 -32.23 12.81 20.54
N THR A 190 -31.98 13.34 19.35
CA THR A 190 -32.26 12.66 18.08
C THR A 190 -31.21 11.57 17.84
N ALA A 191 -31.65 10.33 17.67
CA ALA A 191 -30.76 9.19 17.43
C ALA A 191 -30.45 8.99 15.95
N VAL A 192 -29.20 8.63 15.65
CA VAL A 192 -28.75 8.13 14.35
C VAL A 192 -28.03 6.80 14.57
N PHE A 193 -28.54 5.72 13.98
CA PHE A 193 -27.92 4.39 14.06
C PHE A 193 -26.73 4.30 13.12
N LEU A 194 -25.56 3.92 13.63
CA LEU A 194 -24.34 3.90 12.80
C LEU A 194 -24.41 2.86 11.68
N GLY A 195 -25.14 1.76 11.90
CA GLY A 195 -25.43 0.75 10.87
C GLY A 195 -26.24 1.29 9.68
N GLU A 196 -26.86 2.48 9.79
CA GLU A 196 -27.61 3.13 8.70
C GLU A 196 -26.81 4.17 7.93
N LEU A 197 -25.66 4.63 8.46
CA LEU A 197 -24.82 5.63 7.81
C LEU A 197 -24.12 5.11 6.54
N GLY A 198 -24.13 3.78 6.36
CA GLY A 198 -23.46 3.09 5.27
C GLY A 198 -21.94 3.02 5.46
N LEU A 199 -21.33 2.00 4.87
CA LEU A 199 -19.89 1.98 4.72
C LEU A 199 -19.52 3.07 3.73
N LEU A 200 -18.71 4.03 4.17
CA LEU A 200 -18.07 4.97 3.28
C LEU A 200 -17.31 4.15 2.26
N LYS A 201 -17.77 4.23 1.01
CA LYS A 201 -16.93 3.83 -0.09
C LYS A 201 -15.66 4.65 0.05
N ASN A 202 -14.55 3.98 -0.19
CA ASN A 202 -13.21 4.54 -0.21
C ASN A 202 -13.12 5.93 -0.89
N THR A 203 -14.03 6.25 -1.80
CA THR A 203 -14.21 7.53 -2.47
C THR A 203 -14.45 8.77 -1.59
N ALA A 204 -14.81 8.62 -0.32
CA ALA A 204 -15.01 9.73 0.64
C ALA A 204 -13.74 10.55 0.94
N PHE A 205 -12.57 9.96 0.74
CA PHE A 205 -11.25 10.53 1.06
C PHE A 205 -10.55 11.17 -0.13
N LEU A 206 -11.26 11.32 -1.25
CA LEU A 206 -10.75 12.10 -2.37
C LEU A 206 -10.83 13.57 -1.98
N PRO A 207 -9.70 14.30 -1.97
CA PRO A 207 -9.75 15.73 -1.83
C PRO A 207 -10.66 16.27 -2.94
N PRO A 208 -11.58 17.22 -2.65
CA PRO A 208 -12.43 17.88 -3.64
C PRO A 208 -11.57 18.81 -4.49
N ARG A 209 -10.67 18.21 -5.26
CA ARG A 209 -9.69 18.86 -6.11
C ARG A 209 -9.99 18.37 -7.51
N SER A 210 -10.54 19.27 -8.32
CA SER A 210 -10.84 18.97 -9.72
C SER A 210 -9.50 18.73 -10.43
N PHE A 211 -8.59 19.71 -10.47
CA PHE A 211 -7.28 19.59 -11.13
C PHE A 211 -6.28 20.66 -10.62
N SER A 212 -5.03 20.30 -10.31
CA SER A 212 -3.97 21.26 -9.89
C SER A 212 -2.67 21.09 -10.68
N ASP A 213 -1.76 22.06 -10.52
CA ASP A 213 -0.48 22.19 -11.23
C ASP A 213 0.72 21.55 -10.50
N THR A 214 0.47 20.92 -9.35
CA THR A 214 1.46 20.15 -8.58
C THR A 214 1.14 18.66 -8.63
N PRO A 215 2.15 17.76 -8.61
CA PRO A 215 1.96 16.32 -8.76
C PRO A 215 1.69 15.62 -7.42
N PHE A 216 1.22 16.38 -6.43
CA PHE A 216 0.99 15.94 -5.05
C PHE A 216 -0.08 16.80 -4.37
N PHE A 217 -0.56 16.32 -3.23
CA PHE A 217 -1.53 16.99 -2.37
C PHE A 217 -1.22 16.70 -0.89
N PHE A 218 -1.51 17.65 -0.02
CA PHE A 218 -1.56 17.44 1.43
C PHE A 218 -2.49 18.46 2.08
N ARG A 219 -2.92 18.19 3.30
CA ARG A 219 -3.54 19.15 4.21
C ARG A 219 -2.55 19.57 5.29
N TYR A 220 -2.68 20.81 5.73
CA TYR A 220 -1.86 21.37 6.80
C TYR A 220 -2.75 22.18 7.75
N GLY A 221 -3.08 21.58 8.89
CA GLY A 221 -4.25 21.99 9.67
C GLY A 221 -5.51 21.86 8.82
N ASP A 222 -6.32 22.91 8.78
CA ASP A 222 -7.60 22.91 8.05
C ASP A 222 -7.48 23.31 6.58
N SER A 223 -6.30 23.73 6.13
CA SER A 223 -6.08 24.23 4.77
C SER A 223 -5.47 23.17 3.85
N SER A 224 -5.86 23.23 2.58
CA SER A 224 -5.30 22.36 1.53
C SER A 224 -4.00 22.94 0.94
N SER A 225 -3.13 22.08 0.40
CA SER A 225 -1.93 22.53 -0.31
C SER A 225 -2.24 23.42 -1.51
N ASP A 226 -3.42 23.29 -2.13
CA ASP A 226 -3.85 24.18 -3.22
C ASP A 226 -4.09 25.62 -2.78
N GLU A 227 -4.64 25.80 -1.57
CA GLU A 227 -4.84 27.13 -0.99
C GLU A 227 -3.52 27.72 -0.49
N LEU A 228 -2.64 26.88 0.05
CA LEU A 228 -1.43 27.29 0.74
C LEU A 228 -0.29 27.64 -0.22
N LEU A 229 0.06 26.72 -1.13
CA LEU A 229 1.28 26.80 -1.93
C LEU A 229 1.39 28.07 -2.80
N PRO A 230 0.32 28.63 -3.39
CA PRO A 230 0.41 29.87 -4.17
C PRO A 230 0.91 31.07 -3.34
N GLY A 231 0.73 31.05 -2.02
CA GLY A 231 1.18 32.10 -1.10
C GLY A 231 2.54 31.83 -0.45
N TRP A 232 3.17 30.69 -0.72
CA TRP A 232 4.44 30.30 -0.11
C TRP A 232 5.65 30.83 -0.90
N GLU A 233 6.81 30.86 -0.25
CA GLU A 233 8.06 31.15 -0.97
C GLU A 233 8.46 29.96 -1.84
N TYR A 234 8.98 30.23 -3.03
CA TYR A 234 9.41 29.21 -3.99
C TYR A 234 10.87 29.31 -4.37
N SER A 235 11.50 28.15 -4.56
CA SER A 235 12.70 28.06 -5.37
C SER A 235 12.76 26.75 -6.14
N VAL A 236 13.48 26.77 -7.27
CA VAL A 236 13.74 25.58 -8.07
C VAL A 236 15.19 25.55 -8.53
N THR A 237 15.83 24.39 -8.39
CA THR A 237 17.19 24.15 -8.88
C THR A 237 17.21 22.90 -9.75
N THR A 238 17.97 22.95 -10.86
CA THR A 238 18.10 21.82 -11.79
C THR A 238 19.56 21.53 -12.04
N GLU A 239 19.95 20.26 -11.94
CA GLU A 239 21.32 19.81 -12.16
C GLU A 239 21.37 18.48 -12.92
N LYS A 240 22.52 18.19 -13.54
CA LYS A 240 22.80 16.87 -14.10
C LYS A 240 23.30 15.98 -12.98
N ALA A 241 22.52 14.96 -12.62
CA ALA A 241 22.94 13.94 -11.66
C ALA A 241 24.02 13.04 -12.27
N ASP A 242 23.87 12.72 -13.57
CA ASP A 242 24.89 12.08 -14.41
C ASP A 242 24.59 12.28 -15.91
N ARG A 243 25.18 11.43 -16.76
CA ARG A 243 24.99 11.47 -18.22
C ARG A 243 23.54 11.18 -18.66
N SER A 244 22.80 10.37 -17.91
CA SER A 244 21.44 9.96 -18.25
C SER A 244 20.37 10.47 -17.27
N ARG A 245 20.71 11.09 -16.14
CA ARG A 245 19.73 11.58 -15.16
C ARG A 245 19.85 13.07 -14.91
N THR A 246 18.70 13.75 -14.87
CA THR A 246 18.60 15.16 -14.50
C THR A 246 17.79 15.27 -13.22
N ARG A 247 18.33 15.93 -12.19
CA ARG A 247 17.65 16.14 -10.92
C ARG A 247 17.09 17.56 -10.88
N THR A 248 15.85 17.71 -10.46
CA THR A 248 15.21 19.00 -10.19
C THR A 248 14.69 19.01 -8.77
N THR A 249 15.05 20.02 -7.98
CA THR A 249 14.59 20.20 -6.60
C THR A 249 13.70 21.44 -6.55
N GLN A 250 12.45 21.27 -6.11
CA GLN A 250 11.50 22.36 -5.91
C GLN A 250 11.24 22.51 -4.41
N ILE A 251 11.40 23.72 -3.89
CA ILE A 251 11.24 24.02 -2.46
C ILE A 251 10.13 25.05 -2.30
N TYR A 252 9.15 24.70 -1.48
CA TYR A 252 8.04 25.54 -1.04
C TYR A 252 8.23 25.83 0.45
N ARG A 253 8.17 27.08 0.89
CA ARG A 253 8.30 27.44 2.32
C ARG A 253 7.10 28.23 2.81
N ASP A 254 6.47 27.74 3.86
CA ASP A 254 5.43 28.47 4.58
C ASP A 254 6.07 29.62 5.38
N PRO A 255 5.77 30.89 5.07
CA PRO A 255 6.31 32.03 5.81
C PRO A 255 5.80 32.10 7.25
N GLY A 256 4.66 31.48 7.57
CA GLY A 256 4.05 31.52 8.90
C GLY A 256 4.70 30.55 9.87
N THR A 257 4.72 29.26 9.52
CA THR A 257 5.21 28.20 10.42
C THR A 257 6.68 27.85 10.22
N GLY A 258 7.26 28.14 9.05
CA GLY A 258 8.60 27.69 8.67
C GLY A 258 8.65 26.25 8.15
N LEU A 259 7.49 25.63 7.86
CA LEU A 259 7.44 24.35 7.16
C LEU A 259 8.04 24.49 5.75
N GLU A 260 8.97 23.59 5.42
CA GLU A 260 9.51 23.42 4.09
C GLU A 260 8.94 22.14 3.48
N VAL A 261 8.42 22.25 2.26
CA VAL A 261 8.06 21.11 1.41
C VAL A 261 9.04 21.07 0.24
N ARG A 262 9.82 20.00 0.13
CA ARG A 262 10.83 19.81 -0.91
C ARG A 262 10.45 18.63 -1.80
N CYS A 263 10.19 18.90 -3.09
CA CYS A 263 9.97 17.89 -4.11
C CYS A 263 11.27 17.63 -4.87
N GLU A 264 11.82 16.43 -4.73
CA GLU A 264 13.04 15.98 -5.41
C GLU A 264 12.65 15.09 -6.59
N ARG A 265 12.76 15.63 -7.82
CA ARG A 265 12.42 14.95 -9.07
C ARG A 265 13.65 14.46 -9.82
N VAL A 266 13.57 13.28 -10.40
CA VAL A 266 14.57 12.73 -11.34
C VAL A 266 13.91 12.42 -12.69
N ASP A 267 14.51 12.96 -13.75
CA ASP A 267 14.13 12.75 -15.15
C ASP A 267 15.21 11.92 -15.87
N TYR A 268 14.79 10.91 -16.63
CA TYR A 268 15.70 9.97 -17.30
C TYR A 268 15.85 10.26 -18.80
N ALA A 269 17.09 10.30 -19.28
CA ALA A 269 17.42 10.35 -20.68
C ALA A 269 17.19 8.96 -21.28
N GLY A 270 16.40 8.89 -22.35
CA GLY A 270 16.07 7.65 -23.05
C GLY A 270 14.82 6.93 -22.54
N PHE A 271 14.23 7.37 -21.42
CA PHE A 271 12.96 6.84 -20.91
C PHE A 271 11.96 7.97 -20.64
N PRO A 272 10.66 7.81 -20.98
CA PRO A 272 9.63 8.83 -20.76
C PRO A 272 9.15 8.81 -19.30
N ILE A 273 10.09 8.63 -18.37
CA ILE A 273 9.87 8.36 -16.95
C ILE A 273 10.31 9.55 -16.11
N THR A 274 9.53 9.81 -15.07
CA THR A 274 9.76 10.83 -14.06
C THR A 274 9.52 10.19 -12.70
N GLU A 275 10.47 10.32 -11.78
CA GLU A 275 10.33 9.87 -10.39
C GLU A 275 10.43 11.06 -9.45
N TRP A 276 9.71 11.05 -8.33
CA TRP A 276 9.85 12.09 -7.32
C TRP A 276 9.55 11.61 -5.90
N VAL A 277 10.17 12.26 -4.93
CA VAL A 277 9.91 12.11 -3.48
C VAL A 277 9.61 13.49 -2.90
N LEU A 278 8.66 13.57 -1.98
CA LEU A 278 8.44 14.77 -1.18
C LEU A 278 9.09 14.62 0.18
N TRP A 279 9.65 15.72 0.67
CA TRP A 279 10.17 15.87 2.02
C TRP A 279 9.43 17.01 2.71
N PHE A 280 9.01 16.77 3.95
CA PHE A 280 8.42 17.78 4.83
C PHE A 280 9.41 18.02 5.97
N LYS A 281 9.84 19.26 6.15
CA LYS A 281 10.81 19.63 7.19
C LYS A 281 10.32 20.83 7.98
N ASN A 282 10.31 20.70 9.30
CA ASN A 282 10.01 21.83 10.18
C ASN A 282 11.27 22.66 10.44
N ASN A 283 11.44 23.77 9.71
CA ASN A 283 12.52 24.74 9.99
C ASN A 283 12.09 25.84 10.98
N GLY A 284 10.86 25.76 11.50
CA GLY A 284 10.32 26.66 12.49
C GLY A 284 10.86 26.41 13.90
N ARG A 285 10.31 27.16 14.86
CA ARG A 285 10.65 27.04 16.30
C ARG A 285 9.54 26.41 17.13
N ARG A 286 8.43 26.03 16.50
CA ARG A 286 7.24 25.44 17.13
C ARG A 286 6.86 24.19 16.37
N ASN A 287 6.10 23.32 17.02
CA ASN A 287 5.45 22.19 16.37
C ASN A 287 4.60 22.68 15.20
N THR A 288 4.60 21.93 14.11
CA THR A 288 3.72 22.24 12.99
C THR A 288 2.26 21.95 13.35
N PRO A 289 1.28 22.64 12.73
CA PRO A 289 -0.03 22.06 12.48
C PRO A 289 0.07 20.62 11.95
N VAL A 290 -1.01 19.86 12.12
CA VAL A 290 -1.08 18.47 11.62
C VAL A 290 -0.94 18.48 10.10
N LEU A 291 0.00 17.67 9.59
CA LEU A 291 0.06 17.26 8.20
C LEU A 291 -0.81 16.03 8.02
N SER A 292 -1.78 16.12 7.12
CA SER A 292 -2.68 15.01 6.82
C SER A 292 -2.98 14.86 5.33
N ASP A 293 -3.65 13.78 4.95
CA ASP A 293 -4.03 13.47 3.56
C ASP A 293 -2.86 13.60 2.58
N VAL A 294 -1.69 13.12 2.96
CA VAL A 294 -0.45 13.27 2.17
C VAL A 294 -0.47 12.33 0.97
N ARG A 295 -0.83 12.87 -0.20
CA ARG A 295 -0.82 12.19 -1.51
C ARG A 295 0.42 12.59 -2.28
N CYS A 296 1.44 11.73 -2.28
CA CYS A 296 2.69 12.01 -2.98
C CYS A 296 2.63 11.80 -4.50
N LEU A 297 1.62 11.09 -4.98
CA LEU A 297 1.28 10.93 -6.39
C LEU A 297 -0.10 11.56 -6.58
N ASP A 298 -0.21 12.70 -7.25
CA ASP A 298 -1.50 13.28 -7.56
C ASP A 298 -1.48 13.95 -8.93
N VAL A 299 -1.89 13.21 -9.96
CA VAL A 299 -1.63 13.55 -11.36
C VAL A 299 -2.83 13.28 -12.25
N ARG A 300 -2.80 13.90 -13.44
CA ARG A 300 -3.83 13.73 -14.47
C ARG A 300 -3.37 12.77 -15.55
N ALA A 301 -4.34 12.02 -16.09
CA ALA A 301 -4.13 11.26 -17.32
C ALA A 301 -3.67 12.18 -18.46
N PRO A 302 -2.76 11.71 -19.34
CA PRO A 302 -2.18 12.52 -20.41
C PRO A 302 -3.12 12.73 -21.60
N GLY A 303 -4.20 11.95 -21.71
CA GLY A 303 -5.18 11.99 -22.80
C GLY A 303 -6.63 11.88 -22.30
N PRO A 304 -7.61 12.03 -23.20
CA PRO A 304 -9.02 11.91 -22.87
C PRO A 304 -9.45 10.44 -22.67
N GLY A 305 -10.63 10.27 -22.06
CA GLY A 305 -11.26 8.95 -21.89
C GLY A 305 -11.77 8.33 -23.21
N PRO A 306 -12.28 7.09 -23.17
CA PRO A 306 -12.47 6.25 -21.98
C PRO A 306 -11.16 5.84 -21.31
N PHE A 307 -11.23 5.52 -20.02
CA PHE A 307 -10.06 5.16 -19.22
C PHE A 307 -10.13 3.71 -18.76
N LEU A 308 -9.16 2.92 -19.18
CA LEU A 308 -9.04 1.52 -18.80
C LEU A 308 -7.83 1.37 -17.87
N LEU A 309 -8.07 1.00 -16.62
CA LEU A 309 -7.03 0.77 -15.63
C LEU A 309 -6.60 -0.69 -15.68
N HIS A 310 -5.35 -0.94 -16.07
CA HIS A 310 -4.69 -2.23 -15.91
C HIS A 310 -3.90 -2.22 -14.60
N HIS A 311 -4.23 -3.15 -13.71
CA HIS A 311 -3.64 -3.29 -12.38
C HIS A 311 -3.49 -4.78 -12.06
N ALA A 312 -3.03 -5.13 -10.86
CA ALA A 312 -2.85 -6.53 -10.48
C ALA A 312 -3.24 -6.76 -9.02
N ALA A 313 -3.70 -7.98 -8.74
CA ALA A 313 -3.80 -8.43 -7.36
C ALA A 313 -2.41 -8.42 -6.69
N GLY A 314 -2.40 -8.37 -5.37
CA GLY A 314 -1.23 -8.59 -4.55
C GLY A 314 -1.00 -10.06 -4.26
N ALA A 315 -0.34 -10.34 -3.14
CA ALA A 315 -0.10 -11.65 -2.59
C ALA A 315 -1.06 -11.91 -1.41
N ALA A 316 -2.03 -12.79 -1.64
CA ALA A 316 -2.94 -13.31 -0.63
C ALA A 316 -2.69 -14.80 -0.33
N VAL A 317 -1.57 -15.35 -0.83
CA VAL A 317 -1.20 -16.78 -0.74
C VAL A 317 -2.23 -17.66 -1.45
N THR A 318 -2.66 -17.20 -2.63
CA THR A 318 -3.63 -17.90 -3.47
C THR A 318 -3.08 -18.13 -4.88
N PRO A 319 -3.65 -19.08 -5.66
CA PRO A 319 -3.33 -19.19 -7.08
C PRO A 319 -3.65 -17.94 -7.91
N ALA A 320 -4.38 -16.98 -7.34
CA ALA A 320 -4.74 -15.72 -7.96
C ALA A 320 -3.73 -14.59 -7.67
N ASP A 321 -2.68 -14.86 -6.87
CA ASP A 321 -1.66 -13.87 -6.52
C ASP A 321 -1.06 -13.24 -7.78
N TYR A 322 -0.94 -11.92 -7.76
CA TYR A 322 -0.39 -11.13 -8.86
C TYR A 322 -1.13 -11.28 -10.21
N ARG A 323 -2.35 -11.81 -10.21
CA ARG A 323 -3.15 -11.90 -11.44
C ARG A 323 -3.35 -10.50 -12.05
N PRO A 324 -3.18 -10.34 -13.37
CA PRO A 324 -3.59 -9.13 -14.06
C PRO A 324 -5.09 -8.89 -13.92
N MET A 325 -5.46 -7.63 -13.74
CA MET A 325 -6.83 -7.16 -13.63
C MET A 325 -7.03 -5.93 -14.50
N THR A 326 -8.26 -5.76 -14.97
CA THR A 326 -8.63 -4.62 -15.81
C THR A 326 -9.94 -4.04 -15.30
N THR A 327 -9.97 -2.73 -15.11
CA THR A 327 -11.13 -2.00 -14.60
C THR A 327 -11.40 -0.79 -15.49
N LEU A 328 -12.60 -0.72 -16.07
CA LEU A 328 -13.08 0.49 -16.73
C LEU A 328 -13.42 1.52 -15.65
N LEU A 329 -12.77 2.69 -15.67
CA LEU A 329 -13.14 3.79 -14.79
C LEU A 329 -14.41 4.43 -15.33
N LYS A 330 -15.49 4.33 -14.55
CA LYS A 330 -16.77 4.94 -14.92
C LYS A 330 -16.80 6.40 -14.48
N GLU A 331 -17.46 7.22 -15.28
CA GLU A 331 -17.60 8.64 -14.99
C GLU A 331 -18.36 8.86 -13.67
N GLY A 332 -17.80 9.71 -12.80
CA GLY A 332 -18.38 10.03 -11.49
C GLY A 332 -18.33 8.90 -10.45
N GLU A 333 -17.82 7.72 -10.79
CA GLU A 333 -17.65 6.60 -9.86
C GLU A 333 -16.16 6.40 -9.56
N PRO A 334 -15.67 6.83 -8.38
CA PRO A 334 -14.28 6.63 -8.07
C PRO A 334 -13.95 5.17 -7.76
N PHE A 335 -12.71 4.80 -8.03
CA PHE A 335 -12.15 3.48 -7.80
C PHE A 335 -10.90 3.60 -6.92
N SER A 336 -10.72 2.68 -5.97
CA SER A 336 -9.63 2.77 -4.99
C SER A 336 -8.94 1.42 -4.84
N VAL A 337 -7.63 1.47 -4.62
CA VAL A 337 -6.76 0.31 -4.46
C VAL A 337 -5.82 0.57 -3.29
N PHE A 338 -5.69 -0.40 -2.38
CA PHE A 338 -4.85 -0.35 -1.18
C PHE A 338 -4.67 -1.79 -0.65
N PRO A 339 -3.51 -2.14 -0.08
CA PRO A 339 -3.26 -3.49 0.39
C PRO A 339 -3.95 -3.75 1.74
N ALA A 340 -4.32 -5.00 2.05
CA ALA A 340 -5.07 -5.29 3.29
C ALA A 340 -4.23 -5.40 4.58
N THR A 341 -2.91 -5.65 4.51
CA THR A 341 -2.16 -6.22 5.65
C THR A 341 -0.93 -5.43 6.11
N GLY A 342 -0.86 -4.11 5.89
CA GLY A 342 0.31 -3.29 6.25
C GLY A 342 1.54 -3.53 5.34
N ARG A 343 1.57 -4.68 4.66
CA ARG A 343 2.55 -5.08 3.65
C ARG A 343 2.17 -4.47 2.30
N CYS A 344 3.15 -3.97 1.56
CA CYS A 344 2.92 -3.29 0.28
C CYS A 344 2.09 -4.06 -0.75
N THR A 345 2.09 -5.39 -0.72
CA THR A 345 1.32 -6.21 -1.66
C THR A 345 0.31 -7.12 -0.98
N GLY A 346 -0.18 -6.79 0.22
CA GLY A 346 -1.05 -7.67 1.01
C GLY A 346 -2.41 -8.05 0.41
N SER A 347 -2.79 -7.46 -0.72
CA SER A 347 -4.01 -7.80 -1.49
C SER A 347 -3.97 -7.18 -2.89
N ASP A 348 -3.21 -6.09 -3.06
CA ASP A 348 -3.15 -5.29 -4.28
C ASP A 348 -1.71 -4.88 -4.61
N TRP A 349 -1.41 -4.65 -5.90
CA TRP A 349 -0.09 -4.23 -6.36
C TRP A 349 -0.06 -2.71 -6.63
N PRO A 350 0.92 -1.93 -6.10
CA PRO A 350 1.01 -0.46 -6.29
C PRO A 350 1.45 0.02 -7.69
N TYR A 351 1.12 -0.71 -8.75
CA TYR A 351 1.52 -0.44 -10.13
C TYR A 351 0.27 -0.33 -11.00
N PHE A 352 0.08 0.84 -11.61
CA PHE A 352 -1.14 1.20 -12.30
C PHE A 352 -0.82 1.63 -13.71
N ASN A 353 -1.44 1.00 -14.70
CA ASN A 353 -1.30 1.39 -16.09
C ASN A 353 -2.66 1.88 -16.59
N LEU A 354 -2.81 3.20 -16.68
CA LEU A 354 -4.02 3.87 -17.11
C LEU A 354 -3.97 4.17 -18.60
N GLU A 355 -4.73 3.41 -19.38
CA GLU A 355 -4.89 3.58 -20.81
C GLU A 355 -5.91 4.68 -21.12
N THR A 356 -5.61 5.50 -22.14
CA THR A 356 -6.46 6.61 -22.60
C THR A 356 -7.12 6.28 -23.95
N GLY A 357 -8.26 6.91 -24.23
CA GLY A 357 -9.09 6.64 -25.41
C GLY A 357 -8.47 7.05 -26.75
N ASP A 358 -7.39 7.84 -26.73
CA ASP A 358 -6.67 8.32 -27.91
C ASP A 358 -5.44 7.48 -28.27
N GLY A 359 -5.21 6.35 -27.59
CA GLY A 359 -4.09 5.45 -27.85
C GLY A 359 -2.81 5.89 -27.16
N GLY A 360 -2.61 5.39 -25.95
CA GLY A 360 -1.50 5.71 -25.07
C GLY A 360 -1.93 5.62 -23.62
N GLY A 361 -1.21 6.32 -22.74
CA GLY A 361 -1.58 6.36 -21.34
C GLY A 361 -0.44 6.72 -20.40
N LEU A 362 -0.63 6.35 -19.14
CA LEU A 362 0.30 6.62 -18.05
C LEU A 362 0.49 5.36 -17.19
N ILE A 363 1.73 4.93 -17.00
CA ILE A 363 2.06 4.06 -15.87
C ILE A 363 2.36 4.93 -14.66
N ALA A 364 1.65 4.72 -13.56
CA ALA A 364 1.84 5.39 -12.29
C ALA A 364 2.15 4.37 -11.19
N VAL A 365 3.16 4.63 -10.35
CA VAL A 365 3.65 3.68 -9.35
C VAL A 365 3.90 4.36 -8.02
N ILE A 366 3.55 3.66 -6.93
CA ILE A 366 3.90 4.03 -5.55
C ILE A 366 4.99 3.07 -5.05
N GLY A 367 6.23 3.55 -4.98
CA GLY A 367 7.37 2.82 -4.44
C GLY A 367 7.42 2.92 -2.92
N TRP A 368 6.68 2.05 -2.23
CA TRP A 368 6.63 1.96 -0.77
C TRP A 368 6.55 0.50 -0.30
N PRO A 369 7.33 0.08 0.71
CA PRO A 369 7.26 -1.27 1.26
C PRO A 369 6.13 -1.46 2.30
N GLY A 370 5.57 -0.37 2.82
CA GLY A 370 4.49 -0.40 3.81
C GLY A 370 3.10 -0.18 3.20
N GLN A 371 2.18 0.27 4.05
CA GLN A 371 0.80 0.58 3.70
C GLN A 371 0.69 1.82 2.80
N TRP A 372 -0.15 1.74 1.77
CA TRP A 372 -0.36 2.80 0.79
C TRP A 372 -1.79 2.76 0.25
N ARG A 373 -2.18 3.83 -0.43
CA ARG A 373 -3.47 3.91 -1.10
C ARG A 373 -3.38 4.67 -2.41
N CYS A 374 -4.14 4.25 -3.41
CA CYS A 374 -4.31 4.96 -4.66
C CYS A 374 -5.79 5.02 -5.07
N ASP A 375 -6.24 6.21 -5.43
CA ASP A 375 -7.60 6.56 -5.79
C ASP A 375 -7.65 7.08 -7.23
N PHE A 376 -8.70 6.70 -7.95
CA PHE A 376 -8.92 7.01 -9.36
C PHE A 376 -10.29 7.63 -9.54
N VAL A 377 -10.36 8.76 -10.26
CA VAL A 377 -11.62 9.43 -10.60
C VAL A 377 -11.63 9.72 -12.08
N SER A 378 -12.74 9.43 -12.76
CA SER A 378 -13.00 9.94 -14.10
C SER A 378 -14.15 10.93 -14.09
N GLU A 379 -13.95 12.10 -14.69
CA GLU A 379 -14.96 13.16 -14.80
C GLU A 379 -14.69 14.04 -16.03
N GLY A 380 -15.72 14.34 -16.83
CA GLY A 380 -15.61 15.29 -17.94
C GLY A 380 -14.59 14.88 -19.00
N GLY A 381 -14.48 13.58 -19.26
CA GLY A 381 -13.50 13.00 -20.20
C GLY A 381 -12.05 13.07 -19.72
N ARG A 382 -11.80 13.38 -18.44
CA ARG A 382 -10.49 13.39 -17.79
C ARG A 382 -10.42 12.32 -16.71
N ALA A 383 -9.20 11.98 -16.28
CA ALA A 383 -8.98 11.13 -15.12
C ALA A 383 -7.86 11.67 -14.22
N ARG A 384 -8.03 11.45 -12.92
CA ARG A 384 -7.08 11.78 -11.86
C ARG A 384 -6.63 10.49 -11.16
N ILE A 385 -5.35 10.41 -10.85
CA ILE A 385 -4.71 9.34 -10.09
C ILE A 385 -4.10 9.99 -8.85
N SER A 386 -4.57 9.61 -7.66
CA SER A 386 -4.17 10.22 -6.39
C SER A 386 -3.81 9.14 -5.37
N GLY A 387 -2.55 9.08 -4.94
CA GLY A 387 -2.08 8.08 -4.00
C GLY A 387 -0.87 8.50 -3.18
N GLY A 388 -0.57 7.71 -2.16
CA GLY A 388 0.49 7.98 -1.19
C GLY A 388 0.33 7.07 0.02
N TYR A 389 0.61 7.61 1.21
CA TYR A 389 0.22 6.94 2.45
C TYR A 389 -1.28 6.66 2.43
N GLU A 390 -1.69 5.52 2.98
CA GLU A 390 -3.12 5.26 3.18
C GLU A 390 -3.69 6.24 4.19
N MET A 391 -3.01 6.35 5.34
CA MET A 391 -3.28 7.33 6.37
C MET A 391 -2.03 8.12 6.69
N ALA A 392 -2.18 9.42 6.81
CA ALA A 392 -1.16 10.30 7.36
C ALA A 392 -1.87 11.35 8.21
N ALA A 393 -1.51 11.45 9.48
CA ALA A 393 -1.90 12.51 10.40
C ALA A 393 -0.79 12.66 11.43
N PHE A 394 0.12 13.59 11.22
CA PHE A 394 1.28 13.77 12.11
C PHE A 394 1.70 15.23 12.23
N THR A 395 2.38 15.53 13.32
CA THR A 395 3.02 16.82 13.57
C THR A 395 4.53 16.64 13.56
N LEU A 396 5.25 17.61 12.99
CA LEU A 396 6.71 17.64 13.05
C LEU A 396 7.16 18.58 14.17
N TYR A 397 8.00 18.07 15.06
CA TYR A 397 8.73 18.89 16.02
C TYR A 397 9.82 19.73 15.32
N PRO A 398 10.26 20.85 15.93
CA PRO A 398 11.32 21.68 15.35
C PRO A 398 12.56 20.87 14.97
N GLY A 399 12.98 20.95 13.71
CA GLY A 399 14.12 20.23 13.16
C GLY A 399 13.83 18.84 12.61
N GLU A 400 12.63 18.28 12.84
CA GLU A 400 12.23 17.00 12.25
C GLU A 400 11.98 17.11 10.74
N GLU A 401 12.25 16.00 10.05
CA GLU A 401 12.02 15.83 8.62
C GLU A 401 11.47 14.44 8.34
N VAL A 402 10.53 14.33 7.41
CA VAL A 402 9.96 13.07 6.94
C VAL A 402 9.83 13.09 5.42
N ARG A 403 9.97 11.93 4.77
CA ARG A 403 9.72 11.76 3.33
C ARG A 403 8.46 10.97 3.06
N THR A 404 7.92 11.11 1.86
CA THR A 404 6.85 10.27 1.32
C THR A 404 7.40 9.00 0.68
N PRO A 405 6.51 8.08 0.23
CA PRO A 405 6.84 7.12 -0.82
C PRO A 405 7.47 7.77 -2.05
N LEU A 406 8.19 6.96 -2.83
CA LEU A 406 8.61 7.32 -4.18
C LEU A 406 7.40 7.26 -5.11
N SER A 407 7.15 8.31 -5.87
CA SER A 407 6.16 8.33 -6.93
C SER A 407 6.84 8.20 -8.29
N VAL A 408 6.27 7.43 -9.20
CA VAL A 408 6.78 7.31 -10.58
C VAL A 408 5.65 7.52 -11.58
N ALA A 409 5.95 8.20 -12.67
CA ALA A 409 5.06 8.37 -13.81
C ALA A 409 5.81 8.12 -15.13
N MET A 410 5.26 7.25 -15.98
CA MET A 410 5.74 6.98 -17.33
C MET A 410 4.66 7.25 -18.36
N ASN A 411 4.88 8.24 -19.22
CA ASN A 411 3.97 8.49 -20.34
C ASN A 411 4.30 7.54 -21.49
N TYR A 412 3.28 7.03 -22.19
CA TYR A 412 3.49 6.19 -23.36
C TYR A 412 2.48 6.48 -24.47
N SER A 413 2.79 6.01 -25.67
CA SER A 413 1.89 6.00 -26.83
C SER A 413 1.77 4.58 -27.39
N GLY A 414 0.63 4.26 -28.00
CA GLY A 414 0.34 2.90 -28.47
C GLY A 414 -0.08 1.98 -27.33
N ASP A 415 0.13 0.67 -27.52
CA ASP A 415 -0.48 -0.35 -26.66
C ASP A 415 0.15 -0.42 -25.25
N TRP A 416 -0.69 -0.71 -24.26
CA TRP A 416 -0.28 -0.80 -22.85
C TRP A 416 0.76 -1.91 -22.60
N GLU A 417 0.75 -3.01 -23.36
CA GLU A 417 1.76 -4.09 -23.27
C GLU A 417 3.15 -3.60 -23.71
N ARG A 418 3.21 -2.78 -24.77
CA ARG A 418 4.46 -2.14 -25.20
C ARG A 418 4.97 -1.21 -24.10
N ALA A 419 4.07 -0.46 -23.46
CA ALA A 419 4.43 0.38 -22.32
C ALA A 419 5.03 -0.45 -21.18
N GLN A 420 4.42 -1.59 -20.83
CA GLN A 420 4.99 -2.50 -19.82
C GLN A 420 6.40 -2.98 -20.18
N ASN A 421 6.69 -3.23 -21.47
CA ASN A 421 8.04 -3.60 -21.91
C ASN A 421 9.06 -2.47 -21.77
N ILE A 422 8.66 -1.21 -22.00
CA ILE A 422 9.50 -0.03 -21.73
C ILE A 422 9.75 0.08 -20.22
N TRP A 423 8.70 -0.10 -19.40
CA TRP A 423 8.81 -0.08 -17.94
C TRP A 423 9.78 -1.15 -17.42
N ARG A 424 9.67 -2.40 -17.89
CA ARG A 424 10.62 -3.48 -17.53
C ARG A 424 12.05 -3.13 -17.94
N SER A 425 12.25 -2.54 -19.13
CA SER A 425 13.57 -2.10 -19.58
C SER A 425 14.15 -1.01 -18.69
N PHE A 426 13.32 -0.08 -18.23
CA PHE A 426 13.70 0.92 -17.24
C PHE A 426 14.11 0.28 -15.91
N MET A 427 13.28 -0.62 -15.36
CA MET A 427 13.58 -1.30 -14.10
C MET A 427 14.89 -2.08 -14.18
N LEU A 428 15.15 -2.79 -15.28
CA LEU A 428 16.44 -3.47 -15.50
C LEU A 428 17.63 -2.50 -15.58
N SER A 429 17.41 -1.29 -16.08
CA SER A 429 18.49 -0.30 -16.26
C SER A 429 18.77 0.51 -15.00
N TYR A 430 17.76 0.78 -14.17
CA TYR A 430 17.85 1.75 -13.06
C TYR A 430 17.24 1.27 -11.74
N GLY A 431 16.31 0.31 -11.77
CA GLY A 431 15.58 -0.15 -10.58
C GLY A 431 16.14 -1.42 -9.94
N MET A 432 16.91 -2.22 -10.68
CA MET A 432 17.51 -3.47 -10.19
C MET A 432 18.93 -3.23 -9.65
N PRO A 433 19.38 -4.01 -8.65
CA PRO A 433 20.78 -4.02 -8.23
C PRO A 433 21.71 -4.39 -9.39
N GLU A 434 22.95 -3.87 -9.37
CA GLU A 434 23.94 -3.98 -10.47
C GLU A 434 24.29 -5.42 -10.92
N ASN A 435 23.89 -6.45 -10.16
CA ASN A 435 24.20 -7.87 -10.41
C ASN A 435 22.96 -8.78 -10.51
N ALA A 436 21.81 -8.27 -10.95
CA ALA A 436 20.55 -9.00 -11.06
C ALA A 436 20.47 -10.04 -12.21
N ALA A 437 21.58 -10.70 -12.55
CA ALA A 437 21.57 -11.79 -13.52
C ALA A 437 20.80 -13.01 -12.97
N PRO A 438 20.08 -13.77 -13.83
CA PRO A 438 19.43 -15.01 -13.42
C PRO A 438 20.39 -15.92 -12.66
N MET A 439 19.96 -16.43 -11.51
CA MET A 439 20.77 -17.29 -10.65
C MET A 439 20.19 -18.70 -10.63
N HIS A 440 21.03 -19.71 -10.82
CA HIS A 440 20.63 -21.10 -10.51
C HIS A 440 20.80 -21.32 -9.02
N VAL A 441 19.68 -21.50 -8.33
CA VAL A 441 19.59 -21.76 -6.89
C VAL A 441 18.79 -23.03 -6.71
N ALA A 442 19.15 -23.83 -5.71
CA ALA A 442 18.38 -24.99 -5.29
C ALA A 442 18.32 -25.05 -3.76
N SER A 443 17.31 -25.74 -3.24
CA SER A 443 17.14 -26.02 -1.81
C SER A 443 16.66 -27.45 -1.60
N SER A 444 16.66 -27.91 -0.36
CA SER A 444 16.06 -29.19 0.06
C SER A 444 14.79 -29.01 0.91
N SER A 445 14.23 -27.79 0.95
CA SER A 445 13.21 -27.34 1.92
C SER A 445 12.02 -28.31 2.02
N LEU A 446 11.37 -28.62 0.89
CA LEU A 446 10.18 -29.47 0.88
C LEU A 446 10.44 -30.90 1.38
N TRP A 447 11.69 -31.39 1.30
CA TRP A 447 12.04 -32.73 1.75
C TRP A 447 12.15 -32.82 3.28
N TYR A 448 12.59 -31.73 3.92
CA TYR A 448 12.89 -31.72 5.35
C TYR A 448 11.90 -30.90 6.20
N GLY A 449 10.75 -30.51 5.62
CA GLY A 449 9.80 -29.62 6.29
C GLY A 449 10.51 -28.29 6.53
N GLU A 450 10.77 -27.59 5.43
CA GLU A 450 11.75 -26.51 5.35
C GLU A 450 13.11 -27.08 5.75
N MET A 451 13.71 -26.59 6.83
CA MET A 451 14.93 -27.17 7.38
C MET A 451 14.73 -27.82 8.74
N THR A 452 13.50 -27.94 9.24
CA THR A 452 13.24 -28.41 10.62
C THR A 452 13.80 -29.80 10.92
N ARG A 453 13.92 -30.66 9.89
CA ARG A 453 14.51 -32.00 9.97
C ARG A 453 15.83 -32.15 9.20
N ALA A 454 16.39 -31.05 8.71
CA ALA A 454 17.66 -31.05 8.01
C ALA A 454 18.84 -30.90 8.99
N ASP A 455 19.94 -31.56 8.65
CA ASP A 455 21.25 -31.49 9.31
C ASP A 455 22.38 -31.22 8.29
N ALA A 456 23.62 -31.09 8.75
CA ALA A 456 24.75 -30.80 7.86
C ALA A 456 24.93 -31.83 6.73
N ASP A 457 24.79 -33.13 7.02
CA ASP A 457 25.03 -34.20 6.05
C ASP A 457 23.92 -34.28 5.00
N SER A 458 22.66 -34.05 5.40
CA SER A 458 21.53 -33.95 4.50
C SER A 458 21.70 -32.84 3.46
N GLN A 459 22.27 -31.69 3.86
CA GLN A 459 22.52 -30.58 2.94
C GLN A 459 23.65 -30.90 1.96
N LYS A 460 24.76 -31.47 2.46
CA LYS A 460 25.88 -31.90 1.61
C LYS A 460 25.44 -32.92 0.57
N LEU A 461 24.59 -33.88 0.95
CA LEU A 461 24.04 -34.90 0.05
C LEU A 461 23.34 -34.28 -1.17
N PHE A 462 22.49 -33.28 -0.97
CA PHE A 462 21.81 -32.62 -2.09
C PHE A 462 22.77 -31.80 -2.94
N ILE A 463 23.71 -31.07 -2.31
CA ILE A 463 24.76 -30.33 -3.02
C ILE A 463 25.56 -31.28 -3.92
N ASP A 464 25.98 -32.42 -3.38
CA ASP A 464 26.72 -33.45 -4.13
C ASP A 464 25.89 -33.98 -5.28
N ARG A 465 24.60 -34.31 -5.06
CA ARG A 465 23.74 -34.83 -6.12
C ARG A 465 23.59 -33.85 -7.28
N TYR A 466 23.38 -32.56 -6.99
CA TYR A 466 23.31 -31.55 -8.06
C TYR A 466 24.63 -31.47 -8.85
N ALA A 467 25.77 -31.50 -8.16
CA ALA A 467 27.08 -31.47 -8.80
C ALA A 467 27.33 -32.72 -9.67
N GLU A 468 26.97 -33.91 -9.19
CA GLU A 468 27.07 -35.19 -9.90
C GLU A 468 26.22 -35.22 -11.18
N GLU A 469 25.05 -34.62 -11.15
CA GLU A 469 24.15 -34.47 -12.30
C GLU A 469 24.59 -33.36 -13.27
N GLY A 470 25.68 -32.65 -12.96
CA GLY A 470 26.25 -31.59 -13.80
C GLY A 470 25.56 -30.23 -13.67
N PHE A 471 24.69 -30.04 -12.66
CA PHE A 471 24.08 -28.73 -12.38
C PHE A 471 25.04 -27.85 -11.58
N ARG A 472 25.42 -26.72 -12.16
CA ARG A 472 26.23 -25.70 -11.48
C ARG A 472 25.33 -24.69 -10.78
N LEU A 473 25.15 -24.88 -9.47
CA LEU A 473 24.41 -23.95 -8.63
C LEU A 473 25.27 -22.72 -8.31
N LYS A 474 24.72 -21.52 -8.47
CA LYS A 474 25.37 -20.29 -8.01
C LYS A 474 25.34 -20.20 -6.49
N TYR A 475 24.21 -20.59 -5.89
CA TYR A 475 24.06 -20.69 -4.44
C TYR A 475 23.23 -21.93 -4.06
N TRP A 476 23.61 -22.58 -2.96
CA TRP A 476 22.74 -23.48 -2.21
C TRP A 476 21.89 -22.67 -1.21
N TRP A 477 20.57 -22.87 -1.21
CA TRP A 477 19.63 -22.17 -0.34
C TRP A 477 19.24 -23.02 0.87
N MET A 478 19.67 -22.55 2.04
CA MET A 478 19.21 -23.02 3.35
C MET A 478 17.98 -22.23 3.81
N ASP A 479 16.81 -22.87 3.76
CA ASP A 479 15.49 -22.32 4.06
C ASP A 479 15.21 -22.15 5.57
N ALA A 480 13.98 -21.83 5.96
CA ALA A 480 13.56 -21.63 7.34
C ALA A 480 13.81 -22.87 8.24
N GLY A 481 14.18 -22.65 9.50
CA GLY A 481 14.39 -23.72 10.48
C GLY A 481 15.82 -24.23 10.62
N TRP A 482 16.83 -23.51 10.13
CA TRP A 482 18.26 -23.78 10.41
C TRP A 482 18.68 -23.42 11.86
N TYR A 483 17.81 -22.71 12.58
CA TYR A 483 17.95 -22.26 13.96
C TYR A 483 17.15 -23.14 14.94
N PRO A 484 17.38 -23.02 16.27
CA PRO A 484 16.57 -23.68 17.29
C PRO A 484 15.10 -23.26 17.20
N CYS A 485 14.27 -24.10 16.58
CA CYS A 485 12.85 -23.83 16.37
C CYS A 485 11.93 -24.94 16.94
N GLY A 486 12.49 -25.96 17.60
CA GLY A 486 11.70 -27.05 18.21
C GLY A 486 10.90 -27.88 17.19
N GLY A 487 11.31 -27.90 15.92
CA GLY A 487 10.60 -28.60 14.85
C GLY A 487 9.51 -27.77 14.15
N GLU A 488 9.26 -26.55 14.59
CA GLU A 488 8.29 -25.62 14.01
C GLU A 488 9.02 -24.38 13.48
N TRP A 489 9.27 -24.32 12.17
CA TRP A 489 10.07 -23.23 11.59
C TRP A 489 9.50 -21.84 11.92
N ALA A 490 8.19 -21.68 12.07
CA ALA A 490 7.56 -20.39 12.38
C ALA A 490 7.96 -19.79 13.75
N ARG A 491 8.66 -20.55 14.60
CA ARG A 491 9.26 -20.03 15.85
C ARG A 491 10.55 -19.26 15.53
N THR A 492 10.42 -18.10 14.90
CA THR A 492 11.54 -17.24 14.48
C THR A 492 12.08 -16.36 15.64
N GLY A 493 13.19 -15.65 15.40
CA GLY A 493 13.78 -14.70 16.36
C GLY A 493 15.07 -15.15 17.05
N THR A 494 15.50 -16.40 16.85
CA THR A 494 16.82 -16.90 17.30
C THR A 494 17.72 -17.10 16.08
N TRP A 495 18.74 -16.26 15.90
CA TRP A 495 19.61 -16.28 14.71
C TRP A 495 20.96 -16.96 14.95
N GLU A 496 20.89 -18.11 15.61
CA GLU A 496 22.04 -18.98 15.88
C GLU A 496 21.80 -20.34 15.21
N PRO A 497 22.82 -21.00 14.63
CA PRO A 497 22.64 -22.33 14.07
C PRO A 497 22.23 -23.32 15.16
N ASP A 498 21.25 -24.18 14.84
CA ASP A 498 20.90 -25.30 15.71
C ASP A 498 22.09 -26.26 15.82
N LYS A 499 22.78 -26.26 16.96
CA LYS A 499 24.02 -27.01 17.15
C LYS A 499 23.82 -28.52 17.25
N ASP A 500 22.61 -28.99 17.51
CA ASP A 500 22.33 -30.43 17.53
C ASP A 500 22.28 -30.99 16.10
N ARG A 501 21.78 -30.18 15.14
CA ARG A 501 21.69 -30.55 13.71
C ARG A 501 22.88 -30.05 12.88
N PHE A 502 23.53 -28.98 13.32
CA PHE A 502 24.71 -28.37 12.71
C PHE A 502 25.81 -28.16 13.76
N PRO A 503 26.54 -29.22 14.16
CA PRO A 503 27.54 -29.14 15.24
C PRO A 503 28.62 -28.08 14.99
N GLU A 504 29.12 -27.98 13.76
CA GLU A 504 30.08 -26.96 13.33
C GLU A 504 29.41 -25.65 12.87
N GLY A 505 28.10 -25.51 13.08
CA GLY A 505 27.27 -24.47 12.49
C GLY A 505 27.14 -24.61 10.98
N LEU A 506 26.59 -23.59 10.33
CA LEU A 506 26.37 -23.62 8.87
C LEU A 506 27.67 -23.52 8.04
N GLY A 507 28.79 -23.21 8.71
CA GLY A 507 30.10 -23.07 8.07
C GLY A 507 30.59 -24.36 7.41
N GLU A 508 30.22 -25.52 7.95
CA GLU A 508 30.56 -26.82 7.37
C GLU A 508 29.86 -27.03 6.01
N VAL A 509 28.57 -26.74 5.94
CA VAL A 509 27.79 -26.79 4.69
C VAL A 509 28.30 -25.75 3.70
N SER A 510 28.64 -24.54 4.17
CA SER A 510 29.21 -23.48 3.33
C SER A 510 30.54 -23.88 2.70
N ARG A 511 31.46 -24.49 3.46
CA ARG A 511 32.73 -24.98 2.91
C ARG A 511 32.50 -26.06 1.85
N HIS A 512 31.61 -27.02 2.13
CA HIS A 512 31.27 -28.07 1.17
C HIS A 512 30.66 -27.52 -0.12
N ALA A 513 29.74 -26.55 -0.01
CA ALA A 513 29.17 -25.87 -1.18
C ALA A 513 30.27 -25.21 -2.04
N HIS A 514 31.21 -24.50 -1.41
CA HIS A 514 32.31 -23.85 -2.11
C HIS A 514 33.25 -24.84 -2.81
N GLU A 515 33.51 -26.01 -2.23
CA GLU A 515 34.28 -27.08 -2.89
C GLU A 515 33.63 -27.57 -4.19
N LYS A 516 32.30 -27.46 -4.30
CA LYS A 516 31.54 -27.76 -5.53
C LYS A 516 31.31 -26.54 -6.44
N GLY A 517 31.91 -25.40 -6.10
CA GLY A 517 31.79 -24.16 -6.86
C GLY A 517 30.45 -23.43 -6.66
N SER A 518 29.76 -23.68 -5.54
CA SER A 518 28.52 -23.00 -5.17
C SER A 518 28.73 -22.10 -3.94
N GLY A 519 28.06 -20.96 -3.88
CA GLY A 519 27.92 -20.17 -2.66
C GLY A 519 26.84 -20.73 -1.74
N LEU A 520 26.60 -20.05 -0.62
CA LEU A 520 25.51 -20.34 0.31
C LEU A 520 24.63 -19.11 0.52
N ILE A 521 23.32 -19.29 0.54
CA ILE A 521 22.36 -18.29 1.04
C ILE A 521 21.50 -18.92 2.14
N VAL A 522 21.08 -18.10 3.09
CA VAL A 522 20.32 -18.53 4.25
C VAL A 522 19.11 -17.60 4.45
N TRP A 523 17.99 -18.20 4.83
CA TRP A 523 16.72 -17.52 5.07
C TRP A 523 16.68 -16.81 6.43
N PHE A 524 15.95 -15.69 6.50
CA PHE A 524 15.64 -14.93 7.72
C PHE A 524 14.20 -14.37 7.63
N GLU A 525 13.48 -14.32 8.75
CA GLU A 525 12.15 -13.69 8.91
C GLU A 525 11.95 -13.08 10.29
#